data_AF-A0A822D340-F1
#
_entry.id   AF-A0A822D340-F1
#
_cell.length_a   1.000
_cell.length_b   1.000
_cell.length_c   1.000
_cell.angle_alpha   90.00
_cell.angle_beta   90.00
_cell.angle_gamma   90.00
#
_symmetry.space_group_name_H-M   'P 1'
#
loop_
_entity.id
_entity.type
_entity.pdbx_description
1 polymer ?
#
loop_
_entity_poly.entity_id
_entity_poly.type
_entity_poly.pdbx_seq_one_letter_code
_entity_poly.pdbx_strand_id
1 'polypeptide(L)'
;VKHWSQTSQETILISNDNNHSIQLPLAGGADNGQLVYFIEPISLLKNKTSTTILKGGKIDFDEIILEIDQHKIAGYTLADVQLLIETLSINGKQIKL
;
A
#
# COMPACT_ATOMS: atom_id res chain seq x y z
N VAL A 1 -10.12 22.99 -0.43
CA VAL A 1 -9.42 22.30 -1.54
C VAL A 1 -8.14 21.71 -0.96
N LYS A 2 -8.04 20.39 -0.84
CA LYS A 2 -6.80 19.71 -0.41
C LYS A 2 -5.86 19.74 -1.62
N HIS A 3 -4.77 20.49 -1.54
CA HIS A 3 -3.78 20.52 -2.62
C HIS A 3 -2.96 19.23 -2.58
N TRP A 4 -2.62 18.66 -3.74
CA TRP A 4 -1.84 17.41 -3.85
C TRP A 4 -0.47 17.51 -3.13
N SER A 5 0.05 18.72 -2.93
CA SER A 5 1.29 18.96 -2.16
C SER A 5 1.09 19.11 -0.64
N GLN A 6 -0.13 19.02 -0.11
CA GLN A 6 -0.42 19.53 1.24
C GLN A 6 -0.29 18.54 2.38
N THR A 7 0.00 17.26 2.17
CA THR A 7 0.57 16.37 3.20
C THR A 7 0.81 14.99 2.60
N SER A 8 2.06 14.66 2.26
CA SER A 8 2.46 13.24 2.27
C SER A 8 2.22 12.71 3.68
N GLN A 9 1.54 11.58 3.80
CA GLN A 9 1.29 10.94 5.09
C GLN A 9 1.97 9.59 5.12
N GLU A 10 2.44 9.23 6.30
CA GLU A 10 3.03 7.93 6.55
C GLU A 10 1.96 6.98 7.10
N THR A 11 1.91 5.78 6.56
CA THR A 11 0.96 4.76 6.99
C THR A 11 1.67 3.46 7.33
N ILE A 12 1.32 2.86 8.48
CA ILE A 12 1.90 1.60 8.95
C ILE A 12 0.88 0.48 8.78
N LEU A 13 1.28 -0.55 8.03
CA LEU A 13 0.50 -1.76 7.79
C LEU A 13 1.22 -2.97 8.37
N ILE A 14 0.46 -3.94 8.89
CA ILE A 14 0.99 -5.18 9.44
C ILE A 14 0.16 -6.35 8.92
N SER A 15 0.81 -7.48 8.63
CA SER A 15 0.06 -8.72 8.42
C SER A 15 -0.46 -9.30 9.75
N ASN A 16 -1.75 -9.60 9.82
CA ASN A 16 -2.41 -10.33 10.90
C ASN A 16 -2.13 -11.84 10.85
N ASP A 17 -1.59 -12.33 9.74
CA ASP A 17 -1.27 -13.73 9.55
C ASP A 17 0.18 -13.86 9.14
N ASN A 18 0.98 -14.49 10.00
CA ASN A 18 2.41 -14.68 9.76
C ASN A 18 2.69 -15.53 8.51
N ASN A 19 1.69 -16.26 7.99
CA ASN A 19 1.80 -17.10 6.80
C ASN A 19 1.33 -16.40 5.51
N HIS A 20 0.72 -15.22 5.60
CA HIS A 20 0.20 -14.52 4.43
C HIS A 20 0.77 -13.10 4.34
N SER A 21 1.11 -12.68 3.12
CA SER A 21 1.51 -11.31 2.84
C SER A 21 0.35 -10.33 2.96
N ILE A 22 0.70 -9.05 3.10
CA ILE A 22 -0.24 -7.94 3.03
C ILE A 22 -0.79 -7.84 1.62
N GLN A 23 -2.12 -7.83 1.49
CA GLN A 23 -2.82 -7.64 0.22
C GLN A 23 -3.48 -6.27 0.19
N LEU A 24 -3.14 -5.46 -0.82
CA LEU A 24 -3.65 -4.11 -0.98
C LEU A 24 -4.42 -3.97 -2.30
N PRO A 25 -5.56 -3.24 -2.30
CA PRO A 25 -6.35 -2.97 -3.49
C PRO A 25 -5.65 -1.85 -4.27
N LEU A 26 -4.72 -2.23 -5.15
CA LEU A 26 -3.88 -1.31 -5.91
C LEU A 26 -4.17 -1.38 -7.41
N ALA A 27 -3.99 -0.25 -8.10
CA ALA A 27 -3.96 -0.15 -9.56
C ALA A 27 -2.91 0.88 -10.02
N GLY A 28 -2.85 1.11 -11.33
CA GLY A 28 -1.88 2.01 -11.96
C GLY A 28 -0.58 1.30 -12.29
N GLY A 29 0.55 1.94 -11.98
CA GLY A 29 1.89 1.42 -12.28
C GLY A 29 2.46 1.90 -13.62
N ALA A 30 3.77 1.76 -13.75
CA ALA A 30 4.53 2.26 -14.90
C ALA A 30 4.17 1.55 -16.22
N ASP A 31 3.65 0.33 -16.14
CA ASP A 31 3.05 -0.41 -17.26
C ASP A 31 1.87 0.35 -17.90
N ASN A 32 1.20 1.20 -17.12
CA ASN A 32 0.11 2.06 -17.56
C ASN A 32 0.52 3.54 -17.68
N GLY A 33 1.81 3.87 -17.51
CA GLY A 33 2.30 5.25 -17.47
C GLY A 33 1.79 6.05 -16.25
N GLN A 34 1.44 5.36 -15.16
CA GLN A 34 0.84 5.94 -13.95
C GLN A 34 1.70 5.65 -12.71
N LEU A 35 1.46 6.38 -11.62
CA LEU A 35 1.90 5.97 -10.30
C LEU A 35 0.96 4.87 -9.77
N VAL A 36 1.41 4.11 -8.78
CA VAL A 36 0.55 3.12 -8.10
C VAL A 36 -0.31 3.84 -7.07
N TYR A 37 -1.60 3.52 -7.03
CA TYR A 37 -2.58 4.14 -6.14
C TYR A 37 -3.59 3.12 -5.61
N PHE A 38 -4.30 3.49 -4.54
CA PHE A 38 -5.34 2.68 -3.92
C PHE A 38 -6.68 2.80 -4.65
N ILE A 39 -7.30 1.66 -5.00
CA ILE A 39 -8.64 1.62 -5.64
C ILE A 39 -9.79 1.40 -4.67
N GLU A 40 -9.51 1.12 -3.40
CA GLU A 40 -10.50 1.05 -2.33
C GLU A 40 -9.84 1.52 -1.02
N PRO A 41 -10.58 2.19 -0.11
CA PRO A 41 -10.09 2.47 1.23
C PRO A 41 -9.74 1.17 1.98
N ILE A 42 -8.62 1.17 2.70
CA ILE A 42 -8.16 0.00 3.48
C ILE A 42 -9.18 -0.42 4.57
N SER A 43 -10.04 0.51 5.00
CA SER A 43 -11.13 0.24 5.94
C SER A 43 -12.15 -0.76 5.40
N LEU A 44 -12.33 -0.85 4.07
CA LEU A 44 -13.24 -1.80 3.44
C LEU A 44 -12.65 -3.22 3.36
N LEU A 45 -11.32 -3.34 3.38
CA LEU A 45 -10.64 -4.64 3.36
C LEU A 45 -10.87 -5.45 4.64
N LYS A 46 -11.03 -4.78 5.79
CA LYS A 46 -11.30 -5.41 7.09
C LYS A 46 -12.49 -6.36 7.06
N ASN A 47 -13.46 -6.14 6.17
CA ASN A 47 -14.67 -6.93 6.07
C ASN A 47 -14.58 -8.09 5.06
N LYS A 48 -13.50 -8.16 4.26
CA LYS A 48 -13.45 -9.04 3.08
C LYS A 48 -12.56 -10.29 3.20
N THR A 49 -11.81 -10.47 4.29
CA THR A 49 -10.80 -11.55 4.63
C THR A 49 -9.41 -11.00 4.96
N SER A 50 -9.27 -9.72 5.28
CA SER A 50 -7.94 -9.11 5.34
C SER A 50 -7.03 -9.66 6.42
N THR A 51 -5.94 -10.26 5.95
CA THR A 51 -4.68 -10.45 6.65
C THR A 51 -3.99 -9.11 6.91
N THR A 52 -4.55 -7.94 6.55
CA THR A 52 -3.88 -6.64 6.69
C THR A 52 -4.51 -5.78 7.79
N ILE A 53 -3.69 -5.32 8.73
CA ILE A 53 -4.06 -4.41 9.81
C ILE A 53 -3.40 -3.05 9.59
N LEU A 54 -4.22 -2.02 9.47
CA LEU A 54 -3.78 -0.63 9.58
C LEU A 54 -3.50 -0.29 11.06
N LYS A 55 -2.26 0.08 11.38
CA LYS A 55 -1.86 0.49 12.75
C LYS A 55 -1.79 2.00 12.93
N GLY A 56 -1.52 2.75 11.87
CA GLY A 56 -1.43 4.21 11.93
C GLY A 56 -1.61 4.81 10.55
N GLY A 57 -2.12 6.05 10.50
CA GLY A 57 -2.47 6.72 9.25
C GLY A 57 -3.89 6.41 8.79
N LYS A 58 -4.21 6.85 7.57
CA LYS A 58 -5.46 6.58 6.86
C LYS A 58 -5.09 6.33 5.40
N ILE A 59 -5.81 5.40 4.76
CA ILE A 59 -5.70 5.19 3.32
C ILE A 59 -7.10 5.31 2.73
N ASP A 60 -7.26 6.30 1.86
CA ASP A 60 -8.48 6.54 1.10
C ASP A 60 -8.33 6.10 -0.38
N PHE A 61 -9.45 6.14 -1.10
CA PHE A 61 -9.49 5.95 -2.54
C PHE A 61 -8.62 6.99 -3.28
N ASP A 62 -7.98 6.57 -4.37
CA ASP A 62 -7.07 7.36 -5.22
C ASP A 62 -5.82 7.92 -4.53
N GLU A 63 -5.51 7.49 -3.30
CA GLU A 63 -4.25 7.87 -2.67
C GLU A 63 -3.07 7.20 -3.37
N ILE A 64 -2.05 7.99 -3.68
CA ILE A 64 -0.86 7.56 -4.42
C ILE A 64 0.20 7.06 -3.44
N ILE A 65 0.84 5.94 -3.78
CA ILE A 65 2.00 5.44 -3.04
C ILE A 65 3.26 6.05 -3.64
N LEU A 66 4.08 6.66 -2.79
CA LEU A 66 5.35 7.26 -3.18
C LEU A 66 6.54 6.39 -2.79
N GLU A 67 6.49 5.81 -1.58
CA GLU A 67 7.56 5.00 -1.02
C GLU A 67 7.00 3.77 -0.28
N ILE A 68 7.79 2.69 -0.19
CA ILE A 68 7.51 1.51 0.63
C ILE A 68 8.79 1.11 1.37
N ASP A 69 8.81 1.19 2.70
CA ASP A 69 10.00 0.95 3.54
C ASP A 69 11.27 1.63 2.97
N GLN A 70 11.18 2.92 2.64
CA GLN A 70 12.25 3.74 2.03
C GLN A 70 12.60 3.42 0.57
N HIS A 71 11.92 2.46 -0.07
CA HIS A 71 12.04 2.24 -1.51
C HIS A 71 11.16 3.24 -2.25
N LYS A 72 11.77 4.11 -3.05
CA LYS A 72 11.02 4.99 -3.97
C LYS A 72 10.49 4.16 -5.12
N ILE A 73 9.16 4.08 -5.23
CA ILE A 73 8.51 3.18 -6.21
C ILE A 73 8.09 3.88 -7.51
N ALA A 74 8.50 5.14 -7.70
CA ALA A 74 8.26 5.84 -8.96
C ALA A 74 8.92 5.07 -10.13
N GLY A 75 8.13 4.72 -11.15
CA GLY A 75 8.59 3.92 -12.28
C GLY A 75 8.47 2.41 -12.10
N TYR A 76 7.94 1.93 -10.96
CA TYR A 76 7.66 0.51 -10.75
C TYR A 76 6.36 0.13 -11.47
N THR A 77 6.32 -1.08 -12.04
CA THR A 77 5.04 -1.65 -12.50
C THR A 77 4.17 -2.05 -11.31
N LEU A 78 2.88 -2.26 -11.54
CA LEU A 78 2.00 -2.78 -10.47
C LEU A 78 2.52 -4.11 -9.89
N ALA A 79 3.06 -4.98 -10.75
CA ALA A 79 3.62 -6.27 -10.34
C ALA A 79 4.86 -6.11 -9.45
N ASP A 80 5.76 -5.17 -9.78
CA ASP A 80 6.95 -4.89 -8.96
C ASP A 80 6.56 -4.42 -7.55
N VAL A 81 5.54 -3.55 -7.45
CA VAL A 81 5.04 -3.07 -6.16
C VAL A 81 4.39 -4.19 -5.35
N GLN A 82 3.60 -5.04 -5.98
CA GLN A 82 2.98 -6.21 -5.33
C GLN A 82 4.04 -7.18 -4.80
N LEU A 83 5.06 -7.48 -5.60
CA LEU A 83 6.18 -8.34 -5.20
C LEU A 83 6.99 -7.73 -4.05
N LEU A 84 7.21 -6.41 -4.07
CA LEU A 84 7.90 -5.70 -3.01
C LEU A 84 7.13 -5.79 -1.69
N ILE A 85 5.82 -5.53 -1.71
CA ILE A 85 4.94 -5.66 -0.54
C ILE A 85 4.96 -7.09 -0.01
N GLU A 86 4.86 -8.09 -0.89
CA GLU A 86 4.93 -9.50 -0.51
C GLU A 86 6.26 -9.79 0.21
N THR A 87 7.38 -9.43 -0.40
CA THR A 87 8.71 -9.65 0.15
C THR A 87 8.91 -8.98 1.52
N LEU A 88 8.39 -7.77 1.69
CA LEU A 88 8.57 -6.99 2.92
C LEU A 88 7.61 -7.37 4.04
N SER A 89 6.44 -7.96 3.73
CA SER A 89 5.38 -8.26 4.70
C SER A 89 5.34 -9.71 5.21
N ILE A 90 6.17 -10.59 4.65
CA ILE A 90 6.30 -11.98 5.11
C ILE A 90 6.63 -12.04 6.61
N ASN A 91 6.12 -13.07 7.29
CA ASN A 91 6.30 -13.34 8.72
C ASN A 91 5.71 -12.26 9.65
N GLY A 92 4.65 -11.57 9.25
CA GLY A 92 3.99 -10.58 10.11
C GLY A 92 4.78 -9.27 10.24
N LYS A 93 5.76 -9.04 9.36
CA LYS A 93 6.56 -7.82 9.39
C LYS A 93 5.70 -6.61 9.00
N GLN A 94 5.96 -5.50 9.69
CA GLN A 94 5.29 -4.23 9.40
C GLN A 94 5.92 -3.61 8.16
N ILE A 95 5.08 -3.03 7.30
CA ILE A 95 5.52 -2.21 6.17
C ILE A 95 5.05 -0.78 6.40
N LYS A 96 5.89 0.16 6.01
CA LYS A 96 5.63 1.59 6.04
C LYS A 96 5.44 2.11 4.62
N LEU A 97 4.30 2.74 4.38
CA LEU A 97 3.95 3.45 3.15
C LEU A 97 4.06 4.96 3.36
#